data_AF-U7GAU3-F1
#
_entry.id   AF-U7GAU3-F1
#
_cell.length_a   1.000
_cell.length_b   1.000
_cell.length_c   1.000
_cell.angle_alpha   90.00
_cell.angle_beta   90.00
_cell.angle_gamma   90.00
#
_symmetry.space_group_name_H-M   'P 1'
#
loop_
_entity.id
_entity.type
_entity.pdbx_description
1 polymer ?
#
loop_
_entity_poly.entity_id
_entity_poly.type
_entity_poly.pdbx_seq_one_letter_code
_entity_poly.pdbx_strand_id
1 'polypeptide(L)'
;MNITQALEQSRPGMVDEVQAAIRKHQLNQRAEQTYLHWISRFVLFHDLTDPDNLAEEEQRQFLAYLSDKMQLSRARLNQATQALTFFYRDVLGKPVALESAA
;
A
#
# COMPACT_ATOMS: atom_id res chain seq x y z
N MET A 1 -15.52 -5.95 -6.85
CA MET A 1 -14.77 -4.68 -6.99
C MET A 1 -13.38 -5.04 -7.50
N ASN A 2 -12.93 -4.44 -8.61
CA ASN A 2 -11.57 -4.66 -9.12
C ASN A 2 -10.57 -4.05 -8.10
N ILE A 3 -9.42 -4.70 -7.85
CA ILE A 3 -8.49 -4.25 -6.80
C ILE A 3 -8.08 -2.80 -7.05
N THR A 4 -7.84 -2.41 -8.30
CA THR A 4 -7.40 -1.06 -8.66
C THR A 4 -8.51 -0.02 -8.64
N GLN A 5 -9.78 -0.44 -8.66
CA GLN A 5 -10.92 0.48 -8.66
C GLN A 5 -11.00 1.30 -7.37
N ALA A 6 -10.67 0.70 -6.23
CA ALA A 6 -10.63 1.42 -4.95
C ALA A 6 -9.62 2.57 -4.98
N LEU A 7 -8.45 2.28 -5.55
CA LEU A 7 -7.35 3.23 -5.61
C LEU A 7 -7.71 4.41 -6.53
N GLU A 8 -8.30 4.10 -7.69
CA GLU A 8 -8.77 5.12 -8.63
C GLU A 8 -9.93 5.97 -8.06
N GLN A 9 -10.80 5.37 -7.24
CA GLN A 9 -11.88 6.09 -6.56
C GLN A 9 -11.36 7.02 -5.46
N SER A 10 -10.31 6.62 -4.74
CA SER A 10 -9.72 7.45 -3.68
C SER A 10 -9.02 8.68 -4.23
N ARG A 11 -8.31 8.53 -5.35
CA ARG A 11 -7.63 9.61 -6.05
C ARG A 11 -7.46 9.23 -7.53
N PRO A 12 -8.13 9.94 -8.46
CA PRO A 12 -7.98 9.67 -9.89
C PRO A 12 -6.53 9.75 -10.35
N GLY A 13 -6.10 8.83 -11.22
CA GLY A 13 -4.73 8.72 -11.73
C GLY A 13 -3.77 7.96 -10.81
N MET A 14 -4.19 7.59 -9.59
CA MET A 14 -3.33 6.89 -8.63
C MET A 14 -2.85 5.53 -9.14
N VAL A 15 -3.68 4.80 -9.89
CA VAL A 15 -3.28 3.50 -10.46
C VAL A 15 -2.11 3.68 -11.43
N ASP A 16 -2.17 4.71 -12.27
CA ASP A 16 -1.12 5.00 -13.26
C ASP A 16 0.19 5.42 -12.59
N GLU A 17 0.12 6.21 -11.51
CA GLU A 17 1.29 6.59 -10.71
C GLU A 17 1.97 5.38 -10.06
N VAL A 18 1.18 4.49 -9.43
CA VAL A 18 1.72 3.25 -8.85
C VAL A 18 2.37 2.39 -9.93
N GLN A 19 1.71 2.20 -11.08
CA GLN A 19 2.27 1.43 -12.19
C GLN A 19 3.52 2.06 -12.79
N ALA A 20 3.59 3.39 -12.88
CA ALA A 20 4.77 4.10 -13.35
C ALA A 20 5.97 3.87 -12.42
N ALA A 21 5.75 3.95 -11.09
CA ALA A 21 6.78 3.63 -10.11
C ALA A 21 7.21 2.16 -10.17
N ILE A 22 6.27 1.22 -10.32
CA ILE A 22 6.56 -0.22 -10.46
C ILE A 22 7.47 -0.47 -11.68
N ARG A 23 7.16 0.16 -12.82
CA ARG A 23 7.98 0.09 -14.04
C ARG A 23 9.36 0.69 -13.82
N LYS A 24 9.45 1.85 -13.17
CA LYS A 24 10.72 2.51 -12.83
C LYS A 24 11.62 1.63 -11.97
N HIS A 25 11.04 0.92 -11.00
CA HIS A 25 11.75 -0.02 -10.13
C HIS A 25 11.94 -1.42 -10.74
N GLN A 26 11.50 -1.64 -12.00
CA GLN A 26 11.62 -2.90 -12.72
C GLN A 26 11.07 -4.10 -11.93
N LEU A 27 10.01 -3.88 -11.16
CA LEU A 27 9.40 -4.94 -10.36
C LEU A 27 8.74 -5.96 -11.28
N ASN A 28 8.87 -7.25 -10.93
CA ASN A 28 8.24 -8.31 -11.69
C ASN A 28 6.72 -8.32 -11.50
N GLN A 29 6.01 -9.00 -12.42
CA GLN A 29 4.55 -9.06 -12.43
C GLN A 29 3.94 -9.56 -11.11
N ARG A 30 4.61 -10.49 -10.41
CA ARG A 30 4.14 -10.99 -9.12
C ARG A 30 4.24 -9.92 -8.03
N ALA A 31 5.33 -9.17 -8.00
CA ALA A 31 5.51 -8.06 -7.07
C ALA A 31 4.51 -6.94 -7.36
N GLU A 32 4.28 -6.60 -8.64
CA GLU A 32 3.26 -5.63 -9.06
C GLU A 32 1.88 -6.00 -8.53
N GLN A 33 1.42 -7.23 -8.79
CA GLN A 33 0.12 -7.70 -8.29
C GLN A 33 0.02 -7.66 -6.77
N THR A 34 1.11 -8.03 -6.09
CA THR A 34 1.18 -8.01 -4.62
C THR A 34 1.06 -6.59 -4.09
N TYR A 35 1.74 -5.62 -4.73
CA TYR A 35 1.75 -4.24 -4.29
C TYR A 35 0.42 -3.57 -4.55
N LEU A 36 -0.13 -3.69 -5.77
CA LEU A 36 -1.48 -3.19 -6.08
C LEU A 36 -2.52 -3.77 -5.13
N HIS A 37 -2.42 -5.06 -4.79
CA HIS A 37 -3.34 -5.68 -3.84
C HIS A 37 -3.29 -5.04 -2.45
N TRP A 38 -2.10 -4.86 -1.88
CA TRP A 38 -1.94 -4.32 -0.53
C TRP A 38 -2.27 -2.82 -0.45
N ILE A 39 -1.85 -2.05 -1.45
CA ILE A 39 -2.14 -0.61 -1.54
C ILE A 39 -3.65 -0.40 -1.64
N SER A 40 -4.33 -1.10 -2.54
CA SER A 40 -5.78 -1.01 -2.65
C SER A 40 -6.52 -1.44 -1.39
N ARG A 41 -6.05 -2.49 -0.70
CA ARG A 41 -6.64 -2.92 0.57
C ARG A 41 -6.47 -1.88 1.67
N PHE A 42 -5.32 -1.22 1.72
CA PHE A 42 -5.06 -0.14 2.66
C PHE A 42 -6.04 1.01 2.45
N VAL A 43 -6.23 1.44 1.21
CA VAL A 43 -7.18 2.51 0.88
C VAL A 43 -8.62 2.12 1.17
N LEU A 44 -9.01 0.87 0.88
CA LEU A 44 -10.33 0.35 1.24
C LEU A 44 -10.57 0.30 2.75
N PHE A 45 -9.55 -0.05 3.53
CA PHE A 45 -9.63 -0.09 4.98
C PHE A 45 -9.89 1.29 5.58
N HIS A 46 -9.43 2.35 4.90
CA HIS A 46 -9.63 3.75 5.27
C HIS A 46 -10.75 4.41 4.45
N ASP A 47 -11.79 3.65 4.09
CA ASP A 47 -13.01 4.15 3.45
C ASP A 47 -12.78 4.96 2.16
N LEU A 48 -11.82 4.54 1.34
CA LEU A 48 -11.43 5.22 0.09
C LEU A 48 -10.91 6.65 0.30
N THR A 49 -10.40 6.96 1.50
CA THR A 49 -9.74 8.24 1.77
C THR A 49 -8.54 8.41 0.86
N ASP A 50 -8.35 9.63 0.37
CA ASP A 50 -7.17 10.01 -0.42
C ASP A 50 -5.90 9.64 0.37
N PRO A 51 -5.02 8.78 -0.18
CA PRO A 51 -3.79 8.37 0.48
C PRO A 51 -2.83 9.51 0.81
N ASP A 52 -3.02 10.68 0.19
CA ASP A 52 -2.28 11.87 0.59
C ASP A 52 -2.61 12.34 2.01
N ASN A 53 -3.79 12.00 2.53
CA ASN A 53 -4.22 12.37 3.88
C ASN A 53 -4.01 11.24 4.90
N LEU A 54 -3.58 10.06 4.45
CA LEU A 54 -3.27 8.93 5.31
C LEU A 54 -1.78 8.98 5.66
N ALA A 55 -1.42 9.08 6.93
CA ALA A 55 -0.06 9.21 7.41
C ALA A 55 0.42 7.92 8.09
N GLU A 56 1.39 8.04 8.99
CA GLU A 56 1.99 6.89 9.68
C GLU A 56 0.98 6.15 10.58
N GLU A 57 0.09 6.88 11.24
CA GLU A 57 -0.86 6.27 12.18
C GLU A 57 -1.82 5.34 11.45
N GLU A 58 -2.32 5.76 10.29
CA GLU A 58 -3.21 4.98 9.43
C GLU A 58 -2.52 3.73 8.90
N GLN A 59 -1.21 3.82 8.61
CA GLN A 59 -0.40 2.66 8.23
C GLN A 59 -0.26 1.67 9.39
N ARG A 60 0.04 2.15 10.60
CA ARG A 60 0.14 1.31 11.81
C ARG A 60 -1.19 0.62 12.13
N GLN A 61 -2.29 1.34 12.06
CA GLN A 61 -3.64 0.80 12.29
C GLN A 61 -3.97 -0.32 11.31
N PHE A 62 -3.68 -0.13 10.03
CA PHE A 62 -3.91 -1.17 9.03
C PHE A 62 -3.03 -2.41 9.27
N LEU A 63 -1.73 -2.24 9.56
CA LEU A 63 -0.84 -3.37 9.84
C LEU A 63 -1.23 -4.12 11.13
N ALA A 64 -1.65 -3.39 12.17
CA ALA A 64 -2.18 -3.98 13.40
C ALA A 64 -3.48 -4.76 13.13
N TYR A 65 -4.38 -4.23 12.31
CA TYR A 65 -5.57 -4.96 11.86
C TYR A 65 -5.21 -6.25 11.13
N LEU A 66 -4.23 -6.20 10.21
CA LEU A 66 -3.77 -7.39 9.50
C LEU A 66 -3.16 -8.46 10.43
N SER A 67 -2.43 -8.03 11.45
CA SER A 67 -1.83 -8.92 12.45
C SER A 67 -2.91 -9.50 13.37
N ASP A 68 -3.68 -8.65 14.02
CA ASP A 68 -4.44 -9.04 15.21
C ASP A 68 -5.84 -9.53 14.86
N LYS A 69 -6.45 -8.95 13.83
CA LYS A 69 -7.80 -9.32 13.39
C LYS A 69 -7.75 -10.37 12.29
N MET A 70 -6.89 -10.17 11.30
CA MET A 70 -6.78 -11.09 10.16
C MET A 70 -5.79 -12.24 10.37
N GLN A 71 -5.01 -12.21 11.47
CA GLN A 71 -4.07 -13.26 11.86
C GLN A 71 -3.15 -13.68 10.70
N LEU A 72 -2.65 -12.68 9.97
CA LEU A 72 -1.78 -12.93 8.83
C LEU A 72 -0.43 -13.49 9.28
N SER A 73 0.15 -14.34 8.43
CA SER A 73 1.51 -14.83 8.66
C SER A 73 2.51 -13.69 8.53
N ARG A 74 3.66 -13.81 9.22
CA ARG A 74 4.76 -12.84 9.12
C ARG A 74 5.15 -12.52 7.67
N ALA A 75 5.17 -13.53 6.79
CA ALA A 75 5.47 -13.34 5.37
C ALA A 75 4.44 -12.43 4.65
N ARG A 76 3.14 -12.57 4.96
CA ARG A 76 2.08 -11.73 4.38
C ARG A 76 2.12 -10.31 4.95
N LEU A 77 2.38 -10.16 6.25
CA LEU A 77 2.59 -8.85 6.88
C LEU A 77 3.80 -8.12 6.28
N ASN A 78 4.90 -8.83 6.04
CA ASN A 78 6.08 -8.26 5.39
C ASN A 78 5.77 -7.80 3.96
N GLN A 79 4.91 -8.51 3.22
CA GLN A 79 4.48 -8.07 1.88
C GLN A 79 3.65 -6.79 1.95
N ALA A 80 2.72 -6.69 2.91
CA ALA A 80 1.93 -5.48 3.13
C ALA A 80 2.81 -4.29 3.51
N THR A 81 3.74 -4.50 4.45
CA THR A 81 4.68 -3.48 4.92
C THR A 81 5.57 -2.95 3.79
N GLN A 82 6.12 -3.85 2.97
CA GLN A 82 6.93 -3.46 1.80
C GLN A 82 6.11 -2.70 0.76
N ALA A 83 4.88 -3.13 0.49
CA ALA A 83 3.99 -2.43 -0.44
C ALA A 83 3.65 -1.02 0.03
N LEU A 84 3.36 -0.82 1.32
CA LEU A 84 3.10 0.51 1.88
C LEU A 84 4.36 1.39 1.88
N THR A 85 5.50 0.83 2.26
CA THR A 85 6.79 1.53 2.21
C THR A 85 7.09 2.03 0.81
N PHE A 86 6.95 1.17 -0.19
CA PHE A 86 7.08 1.53 -1.60
C PHE A 86 6.08 2.60 -2.01
N PHE A 87 4.81 2.45 -1.62
CA PHE A 87 3.78 3.40 -2.00
C PHE A 87 4.05 4.81 -1.47
N TYR A 88 4.38 4.94 -0.19
CA TYR A 88 4.64 6.26 0.39
C TYR A 88 5.95 6.87 -0.13
N ARG A 89 7.02 6.09 -0.21
CA ARG A 89 8.34 6.60 -0.64
C ARG A 89 8.41 6.88 -2.13
N ASP A 90 8.04 5.89 -2.92
CA ASP A 90 8.40 5.79 -4.33
C ASP A 90 7.24 6.27 -5.24
N VAL A 91 6.00 6.33 -4.72
CA VAL A 91 4.82 6.87 -5.43
C VAL A 91 4.44 8.25 -4.90
N LEU A 92 4.14 8.38 -3.60
CA LEU A 92 3.67 9.65 -3.02
C LEU A 92 4.80 10.64 -2.69
N GLY A 93 6.06 10.20 -2.72
CA GLY A 93 7.21 11.04 -2.39
C GLY A 93 7.23 11.52 -0.92
N LYS A 94 6.64 10.74 -0.01
CA LYS A 94 6.53 11.07 1.42
C LYS A 94 7.56 10.31 2.25
N PRO A 95 8.01 10.89 3.37
CA PRO A 95 8.88 10.18 4.29
C PRO A 95 8.18 8.92 4.80
N VAL A 96 8.86 7.79 4.69
CA VAL A 96 8.38 6.52 5.26
C VAL A 96 8.66 6.56 6.73
N ALA A 97 7.61 6.48 7.54
CA ALA A 97 7.79 6.42 8.98
C ALA A 97 7.94 4.98 9.51
N LEU A 98 7.66 3.97 8.68
CA LEU A 98 7.78 2.54 9.00
C LEU A 98 9.20 1.94 8.86
N GLU A 99 10.25 2.73 8.62
CA GLU A 99 11.62 2.22 8.53
C GLU A 99 12.24 1.95 9.91
N SER A 100 11.70 1.02 10.71
CA SER A 100 12.38 0.50 11.91
C SER A 100 11.74 -0.80 12.43
N ALA A 101 12.12 -1.94 11.86
CA ALA A 101 12.17 -3.24 12.56
C ALA A 101 12.95 -4.25 11.71
N ALA A 102 14.28 -4.07 11.64
CA ALA A 102 15.20 -5.14 11.28
C ALA A 102 15.48 -6.00 12.54
#